data_AF-A0AA50RTB0-F1
#
_entry.id   AF-A0AA50RTB0-F1
#
_cell.length_a   1.000
_cell.length_b   1.000
_cell.length_c   1.000
_cell.angle_alpha   90.00
_cell.angle_beta   90.00
_cell.angle_gamma   90.00
#
_symmetry.space_group_name_H-M   'P 1'
#
loop_
_entity.id
_entity.type
_entity.pdbx_description
1 polymer ?
#
loop_
_entity_poly.entity_id
_entity_poly.type
_entity_poly.pdbx_seq_one_letter_code
_entity_poly.pdbx_strand_id
1 'polypeptide(L)'
;VPRARIALQHNLGLGGAVVITMYRKGFTNATPNQVAAIADNPENFKVYKYMKILEEAMKTDEEQLIEKVRGVYGFKVRNGPNGDEGYWVINAKEGKGSVHYNGKDKCDVTFTINDEDVADLISGKLNPQKAFFQGKIKIQGNMGLAMKLTDLQRSAAGRIDAIRS
;
A
#
# COMPACT_ATOMS: atom_id res chain seq x y z
N VAL A 1 -62.08 3.46 -13.22
CA VAL A 1 -61.26 4.62 -12.80
C VAL A 1 -60.42 5.06 -13.99
N PRO A 2 -60.55 6.30 -14.47
CA PRO A 2 -59.91 6.77 -15.70
C PRO A 2 -58.53 7.40 -15.48
N ARG A 3 -57.74 7.44 -16.57
CA ARG A 3 -56.55 8.29 -16.87
C ARG A 3 -55.16 7.70 -16.57
N ALA A 4 -54.57 7.10 -17.61
CA ALA A 4 -53.13 6.88 -17.77
C ALA A 4 -52.35 8.19 -18.01
N ARG A 5 -51.04 8.21 -17.67
CA ARG A 5 -49.92 8.90 -18.36
C ARG A 5 -48.61 8.46 -17.66
N ILE A 6 -47.85 7.54 -18.26
CA ILE A 6 -46.68 7.77 -19.13
C ILE A 6 -45.43 8.21 -18.35
N ALA A 7 -44.45 7.29 -18.35
CA ALA A 7 -43.00 7.43 -18.50
C ALA A 7 -42.24 8.48 -17.67
N LEU A 8 -41.23 7.98 -16.93
CA LEU A 8 -39.83 8.21 -17.27
C LEU A 8 -38.95 7.30 -16.40
N GLN A 9 -38.58 6.16 -16.96
CA GLN A 9 -37.42 5.42 -16.52
C GLN A 9 -36.21 6.25 -16.96
N HIS A 10 -35.49 6.86 -16.01
CA HIS A 10 -34.11 7.24 -16.25
C HIS A 10 -33.25 6.59 -15.18
N ASN A 11 -32.50 5.58 -15.65
CA ASN A 11 -31.28 5.15 -15.02
C ASN A 11 -30.36 6.36 -14.91
N LEU A 12 -30.15 6.83 -13.68
CA LEU A 12 -28.90 7.46 -13.30
C LEU A 12 -28.29 6.55 -12.25
N GLY A 13 -27.35 5.72 -12.71
CA GLY A 13 -26.50 4.94 -11.84
C GLY A 13 -25.62 5.87 -10.99
N LEU A 14 -25.84 5.82 -9.68
CA LEU A 14 -24.92 6.26 -8.64
C LEU A 14 -24.90 5.07 -7.65
N GLY A 15 -23.96 4.12 -7.70
CA GLY A 15 -22.54 4.32 -7.94
C GLY A 15 -21.92 4.91 -6.67
N GLY A 16 -21.59 4.07 -5.70
CA GLY A 16 -20.73 4.45 -4.57
C GLY A 16 -21.36 4.26 -3.20
N ALA A 17 -20.89 3.25 -2.49
CA ALA A 17 -21.18 3.02 -1.08
C ALA A 17 -20.83 4.26 -0.24
N VAL A 18 -21.83 4.83 0.44
CA VAL A 18 -21.61 5.69 1.61
C VAL A 18 -21.92 4.84 2.83
N VAL A 19 -20.84 4.41 3.49
CA VAL A 19 -20.86 3.82 4.82
C VAL A 19 -21.40 4.88 5.78
N ILE A 20 -22.64 4.71 6.23
CA ILE A 20 -23.13 5.40 7.44
C ILE A 20 -22.58 4.61 8.63
N THR A 21 -21.50 5.13 9.21
CA THR A 21 -21.01 4.78 10.53
C THR A 21 -22.04 5.21 11.57
N MET A 22 -23.03 4.37 11.85
CA MET A 22 -23.85 4.49 13.05
C MET A 22 -23.27 3.64 14.18
N TYR A 23 -22.79 4.37 15.19
CA TYR A 23 -22.60 3.97 16.58
C TYR A 23 -23.37 2.72 17.00
N ARG A 24 -22.69 1.74 17.59
CA ARG A 24 -23.29 0.85 18.58
C ARG A 24 -22.34 0.58 19.74
N LYS A 25 -22.47 1.42 20.76
CA LYS A 25 -22.02 1.14 22.12
C LYS A 25 -22.99 0.10 22.71
N GLY A 26 -22.47 -1.06 23.07
CA GLY A 26 -23.18 -2.14 23.76
C GLY A 26 -23.58 -3.29 22.85
N PHE A 27 -22.80 -4.38 22.86
CA PHE A 27 -23.17 -5.80 22.99
C PHE A 27 -21.88 -6.62 23.08
N THR A 28 -21.73 -7.37 24.17
CA THR A 28 -20.61 -8.30 24.42
C THR A 28 -20.79 -9.59 23.62
N ASN A 29 -19.66 -10.18 23.21
CA ASN A 29 -19.50 -11.52 22.64
C ASN A 29 -20.05 -11.77 21.23
N ALA A 30 -19.37 -11.20 20.24
CA ALA A 30 -19.14 -11.87 18.97
C ALA A 30 -17.73 -11.49 18.51
N THR A 31 -16.99 -12.42 17.95
CA THR A 31 -15.71 -12.19 17.25
C THR A 31 -16.04 -11.92 15.78
N PRO A 32 -16.03 -10.67 15.28
CA PRO A 32 -15.78 -10.44 13.87
C PRO A 32 -14.27 -10.38 13.69
N ASN A 33 -13.76 -11.09 12.68
CA ASN A 33 -12.44 -10.83 12.10
C ASN A 33 -12.16 -9.33 12.15
N GLN A 34 -11.12 -8.91 12.86
CA GLN A 34 -10.75 -7.52 13.02
C GLN A 34 -10.62 -6.90 11.63
N VAL A 35 -11.62 -6.13 11.23
CA VAL A 35 -11.42 -5.06 10.26
C VAL A 35 -10.58 -4.04 10.99
N ALA A 36 -9.27 -4.25 11.00
CA ALA A 36 -8.33 -3.31 11.57
C ALA A 36 -8.66 -1.94 10.99
N ALA A 37 -8.89 -0.97 11.88
CA ALA A 37 -9.12 0.39 11.46
C ALA A 37 -7.90 0.82 10.64
N ILE A 38 -8.13 1.33 9.44
CA ILE A 38 -7.06 2.00 8.72
C ILE A 38 -6.79 3.28 9.51
N ALA A 39 -5.58 3.43 10.01
CA ALA A 39 -5.26 4.56 10.88
C ALA A 39 -5.48 5.90 10.15
N ASP A 40 -6.07 6.86 10.84
CA ASP A 40 -6.23 8.23 10.31
C ASP A 40 -4.90 9.00 10.30
N ASN A 41 -3.95 8.63 11.17
CA ASN A 41 -2.63 9.25 11.25
C ASN A 41 -1.51 8.28 10.79
N PRO A 42 -0.96 8.45 9.58
CA PRO A 42 0.10 7.59 9.06
C PRO A 42 1.45 7.80 9.77
N GLU A 43 1.66 8.94 10.45
CA GLU A 43 2.97 9.31 11.02
C GLU A 43 3.43 8.40 12.16
N ASN A 44 2.48 7.72 12.82
CA ASN A 44 2.77 6.80 13.91
C ASN A 44 3.41 5.49 13.40
N PHE A 45 3.23 5.15 12.13
CA PHE A 45 3.82 3.94 11.55
C PHE A 45 5.30 4.14 11.31
N LYS A 46 6.11 3.12 11.61
CA LYS A 46 7.54 3.15 11.27
C LYS A 46 7.73 3.29 9.77
N VAL A 47 6.88 2.62 8.98
CA VAL A 47 6.90 2.67 7.51
C VAL A 47 6.82 4.10 6.95
N TYR A 48 6.15 5.04 7.63
CA TYR A 48 5.92 6.38 7.11
C TYR A 48 7.23 7.14 6.84
N LYS A 49 8.18 7.06 7.78
CA LYS A 49 9.50 7.68 7.62
C LYS A 49 10.25 7.09 6.42
N TYR A 50 10.18 5.78 6.24
CA TYR A 50 10.83 5.11 5.11
C TYR A 50 10.17 5.45 3.78
N MET A 51 8.83 5.55 3.74
CA MET A 51 8.10 5.98 2.55
C MET A 51 8.47 7.39 2.12
N LYS A 52 8.73 8.30 3.07
CA LYS A 52 9.22 9.65 2.79
C LYS A 52 10.63 9.66 2.20
N ILE A 53 11.55 8.87 2.77
CA ILE A 53 12.90 8.72 2.25
C ILE A 53 12.86 8.11 0.84
N LEU A 54 11.99 7.11 0.61
CA LEU A 54 11.80 6.51 -0.70
C LEU A 54 11.25 7.53 -1.72
N GLU A 55 10.29 8.37 -1.31
CA GLU A 55 9.74 9.45 -2.14
C GLU A 55 10.85 10.43 -2.58
N GLU A 56 11.75 10.78 -1.67
CA GLU A 56 12.90 11.65 -1.95
C GLU A 56 13.94 10.97 -2.84
N ALA A 57 14.27 9.71 -2.57
CA ALA A 57 15.17 8.90 -3.38
C ALA A 57 14.65 8.75 -4.83
N MET A 58 13.33 8.62 -5.01
CA MET A 58 12.72 8.60 -6.34
C MET A 58 12.86 9.95 -7.07
N LYS A 59 12.78 11.08 -6.36
CA LYS A 59 12.92 12.42 -6.96
C LYS A 59 14.35 12.75 -7.40
N THR A 60 15.32 12.19 -6.69
CA THR A 60 16.77 12.35 -6.90
C THR A 60 17.36 11.18 -7.69
N ASP A 61 16.52 10.38 -8.36
CA ASP A 61 16.96 9.24 -9.16
C ASP A 61 17.82 9.68 -10.37
N GLU A 62 19.14 9.71 -10.19
CA GLU A 62 20.12 10.05 -11.23
C GLU A 62 20.30 8.90 -12.23
N GLU A 63 19.96 7.67 -11.85
CA GLU A 63 20.20 6.46 -12.62
C GLU A 63 18.99 5.94 -13.40
N GLN A 64 17.88 6.70 -13.38
CA GLN A 64 16.64 6.34 -14.05
C GLN A 64 16.16 4.93 -13.66
N LEU A 65 16.39 4.54 -12.41
CA LEU A 65 15.99 3.26 -11.85
C LEU A 65 14.47 3.10 -11.85
N ILE A 66 13.73 4.21 -11.66
CA ILE A 66 12.26 4.25 -11.75
C ILE A 66 11.77 3.76 -13.11
N GLU A 67 12.51 4.06 -14.19
CA GLU A 67 12.12 3.65 -15.55
C GLU A 67 12.12 2.13 -15.72
N LYS A 68 12.98 1.43 -14.97
CA LYS A 68 13.06 -0.04 -15.00
C LYS A 68 11.89 -0.68 -14.24
N VAL A 69 11.30 0.04 -13.29
CA VAL A 69 10.24 -0.43 -12.39
C VAL A 69 8.93 0.37 -12.53
N ARG A 70 8.62 0.86 -13.74
CA ARG A 70 7.38 1.62 -14.00
C ARG A 70 6.13 0.80 -13.63
N GLY A 71 5.43 1.23 -12.59
CA GLY A 71 4.24 0.57 -12.08
C GLY A 71 3.65 1.30 -10.87
N VAL A 72 2.42 0.95 -10.51
CA VAL A 72 1.75 1.43 -9.30
C VAL A 72 1.81 0.34 -8.24
N TYR A 73 2.44 0.64 -7.10
CA TYR A 73 2.68 -0.31 -6.02
C TYR A 73 1.85 0.02 -4.79
N GLY A 74 1.03 -0.91 -4.33
CA GLY A 74 0.31 -0.80 -3.08
C GLY A 74 1.09 -1.44 -1.93
N PHE A 75 1.19 -0.78 -0.80
CA PHE A 75 1.81 -1.27 0.42
C PHE A 75 0.76 -1.28 1.53
N LYS A 76 0.26 -2.48 1.84
CA LYS A 76 -0.60 -2.72 2.99
C LYS A 76 0.27 -3.09 4.19
N VAL A 77 0.35 -2.18 5.17
CA VAL A 77 1.08 -2.43 6.41
C VAL A 77 0.11 -2.89 7.48
N ARG A 78 0.48 -3.97 8.18
CA ARG A 78 -0.30 -4.55 9.28
C ARG A 78 0.46 -4.47 10.58
N ASN A 79 -0.22 -4.72 11.69
CA ASN A 79 0.36 -4.70 13.04
C ASN A 79 1.09 -3.37 13.31
N GLY A 80 0.48 -2.26 12.91
CA GLY A 80 0.96 -0.94 13.25
C GLY A 80 0.73 -0.61 14.74
N PRO A 81 0.98 0.65 15.14
CA PRO A 81 0.67 1.13 16.47
C PRO A 81 -0.77 0.78 16.86
N ASN A 82 -0.97 0.22 18.06
CA ASN A 82 -2.28 -0.24 18.56
C ASN A 82 -2.96 -1.36 17.73
N GLY A 83 -2.23 -2.02 16.81
CA GLY A 83 -2.78 -3.04 15.92
C GLY A 83 -3.44 -2.47 14.66
N ASP A 84 -3.25 -1.18 14.38
CA ASP A 84 -3.83 -0.52 13.21
C ASP A 84 -3.20 -1.04 11.90
N GLU A 85 -3.98 -0.93 10.82
CA GLU A 85 -3.48 -1.15 9.46
C GLU A 85 -3.27 0.19 8.77
N GLY A 86 -2.34 0.22 7.81
CA GLY A 86 -2.13 1.38 6.95
C GLY A 86 -2.01 0.96 5.50
N TYR A 87 -2.33 1.87 4.59
CA TYR A 87 -2.21 1.62 3.16
C TYR A 87 -1.52 2.77 2.45
N TRP A 88 -0.46 2.47 1.72
CA TRP A 88 0.28 3.43 0.90
C TRP A 88 0.23 3.00 -0.56
N VAL A 89 0.10 3.97 -1.45
CA VAL A 89 0.20 3.77 -2.90
C VAL A 89 1.40 4.54 -3.39
N ILE A 90 2.29 3.84 -4.08
CA ILE A 90 3.48 4.40 -4.71
C ILE A 90 3.26 4.36 -6.21
N ASN A 91 3.05 5.51 -6.82
CA ASN A 91 2.98 5.62 -8.27
C ASN A 91 4.39 5.86 -8.79
N ALA A 92 5.04 4.83 -9.34
CA ALA A 92 6.33 4.95 -10.03
C ALA A 92 6.17 4.87 -11.57
N LYS A 93 4.93 5.00 -12.06
CA LYS A 93 4.59 4.92 -13.48
C LYS A 93 4.73 6.27 -14.17
N GLU A 94 4.41 7.35 -13.45
CA GLU A 94 4.39 8.71 -13.97
C GLU A 94 5.48 9.59 -13.33
N GLY A 95 6.27 10.27 -14.16
CA GLY A 95 7.27 11.24 -13.71
C GLY A 95 8.32 10.66 -12.77
N LYS A 96 8.62 11.42 -11.69
CA LYS A 96 9.65 11.10 -10.70
C LYS A 96 9.15 10.25 -9.52
N GLY A 97 7.99 9.64 -9.66
CA GLY A 97 7.35 8.85 -8.61
C GLY A 97 6.67 9.69 -7.52
N SER A 98 5.56 9.19 -6.97
CA SER A 98 4.83 9.82 -5.86
C SER A 98 4.33 8.77 -4.85
N VAL A 99 4.16 9.18 -3.60
CA VAL A 99 3.62 8.33 -2.54
C VAL A 99 2.37 8.98 -1.94
N HIS A 100 1.28 8.22 -1.87
CA HIS A 100 -0.01 8.65 -1.34
C HIS A 100 -0.48 7.70 -0.25
N TYR A 101 -0.82 8.25 0.92
CA TYR A 101 -1.50 7.48 1.96
C TYR A 101 -2.99 7.31 1.61
N ASN A 102 -3.53 6.11 1.80
CA ASN A 102 -4.90 5.73 1.44
C ASN A 102 -5.28 6.07 -0.02
N GLY A 103 -4.29 5.98 -0.93
CA GLY A 103 -4.52 6.15 -2.36
C GLY A 103 -5.55 5.14 -2.88
N LYS A 104 -6.40 5.58 -3.81
CA LYS A 104 -7.45 4.75 -4.43
C LYS A 104 -7.04 4.20 -5.79
N ASP A 105 -5.81 4.45 -6.21
CA ASP A 105 -5.33 4.03 -7.51
C ASP A 105 -5.23 2.52 -7.61
N LYS A 106 -5.52 2.01 -8.81
CA LYS A 106 -5.37 0.60 -9.11
C LYS A 106 -3.89 0.25 -9.11
N CYS A 107 -3.48 -0.57 -8.14
CA CYS A 107 -2.12 -1.04 -8.03
C CYS A 107 -1.87 -2.22 -8.97
N ASP A 108 -0.74 -2.21 -9.65
CA ASP A 108 -0.25 -3.33 -10.47
C ASP A 108 0.28 -4.46 -9.58
N VAL A 109 0.87 -4.09 -8.44
CA VAL A 109 1.39 -5.01 -7.43
C VAL A 109 1.00 -4.50 -6.05
N THR A 110 0.60 -5.40 -5.16
CA THR A 110 0.31 -5.09 -3.76
C THR A 110 1.16 -5.94 -2.85
N PHE A 111 1.94 -5.28 -1.99
CA PHE A 111 2.72 -5.88 -0.92
C PHE A 111 1.94 -5.78 0.38
N THR A 112 1.90 -6.85 1.15
CA THR A 112 1.42 -6.85 2.53
C THR A 112 2.56 -7.23 3.45
N ILE A 113 2.81 -6.43 4.48
CA ILE A 113 3.93 -6.61 5.41
C ILE A 113 3.56 -6.06 6.80
N ASN A 114 4.21 -6.54 7.86
CA ASN A 114 4.03 -5.99 9.21
C ASN A 114 4.90 -4.73 9.39
N ASP A 115 4.43 -3.73 10.13
CA ASP A 115 5.18 -2.47 10.38
C ASP A 115 6.57 -2.72 10.99
N GLU A 116 6.69 -3.77 11.80
CA GLU A 116 7.96 -4.19 12.41
C GLU A 116 8.98 -4.72 11.38
N ASP A 117 8.53 -5.48 10.38
CA ASP A 117 9.39 -6.09 9.36
C ASP A 117 9.76 -5.09 8.24
N VAL A 118 9.01 -3.99 8.09
CA VAL A 118 9.25 -2.97 7.05
C VAL A 118 10.61 -2.30 7.22
N ALA A 119 10.97 -1.96 8.45
CA ALA A 119 12.25 -1.30 8.75
C ALA A 119 13.44 -2.15 8.31
N ASP A 120 13.38 -3.46 8.59
CA ASP A 120 14.43 -4.40 8.21
C ASP A 120 14.43 -4.67 6.71
N LEU A 121 13.26 -4.68 6.07
CA LEU A 121 13.14 -4.82 4.62
C LEU A 121 13.82 -3.65 3.90
N ILE A 122 13.44 -2.42 4.25
CA ILE A 122 13.92 -1.22 3.54
C ILE A 122 15.40 -0.95 3.85
N SER A 123 15.86 -1.23 5.07
CA SER A 123 17.28 -1.16 5.41
C SER A 123 18.13 -2.28 4.80
N GLY A 124 17.52 -3.24 4.10
CA GLY A 124 18.23 -4.35 3.46
C GLY A 124 18.64 -5.48 4.42
N LYS A 125 18.39 -5.33 5.72
CA LYS A 125 18.66 -6.37 6.74
C LYS A 125 17.80 -7.62 6.51
N LEU A 126 16.57 -7.44 6.07
CA LEU A 126 15.65 -8.52 5.74
C LEU A 126 15.62 -8.73 4.23
N ASN A 127 16.01 -9.92 3.79
CA ASN A 127 15.94 -10.27 2.37
C ASN A 127 14.46 -10.43 1.94
N PRO A 128 13.98 -9.65 0.95
CA PRO A 128 12.60 -9.68 0.45
C PRO A 128 12.14 -11.07 -0.01
N GLN A 129 13.00 -11.84 -0.68
CA GLN A 129 12.67 -13.18 -1.17
C GLN A 129 12.46 -14.15 0.00
N LYS A 130 13.37 -14.12 0.98
CA LYS A 130 13.26 -14.95 2.19
C LYS A 130 12.01 -14.57 2.99
N ALA A 131 11.74 -13.28 3.15
CA ALA A 131 10.56 -12.79 3.86
C ALA A 131 9.25 -13.21 3.18
N PHE A 132 9.21 -13.24 1.84
CA PHE A 132 8.09 -13.77 1.09
C PHE A 132 7.86 -15.27 1.35
N PHE A 133 8.91 -16.09 1.24
CA PHE A 133 8.80 -17.53 1.51
C PHE A 133 8.48 -17.86 2.98
N GLN A 134 8.88 -17.00 3.92
CA GLN A 134 8.54 -17.11 5.34
C GLN A 134 7.12 -16.65 5.66
N GLY A 135 6.39 -16.08 4.69
CA GLY A 135 5.05 -15.53 4.89
C GLY A 135 5.01 -14.18 5.62
N LYS A 136 6.16 -13.54 5.84
CA LYS A 136 6.26 -12.18 6.41
C LYS A 136 5.82 -11.11 5.40
N ILE A 137 6.05 -11.39 4.11
CA ILE A 137 5.59 -10.54 3.01
C ILE A 137 4.64 -11.35 2.16
N LYS A 138 3.51 -10.75 1.80
CA LYS A 138 2.61 -11.28 0.78
C LYS A 138 2.62 -10.35 -0.42
N ILE A 139 2.73 -10.93 -1.61
CA ILE A 139 2.73 -10.20 -2.89
C ILE A 139 1.48 -10.62 -3.65
N GLN A 140 0.76 -9.66 -4.23
CA GLN A 140 -0.39 -9.89 -5.10
C GLN A 140 -0.26 -9.02 -6.36
N GLY A 141 -0.83 -9.47 -7.47
CA GLY A 141 -0.78 -8.75 -8.74
C GLY A 141 0.35 -9.24 -9.65
N ASN A 142 1.01 -8.31 -10.35
CA ASN A 142 2.02 -8.61 -11.36
C ASN A 142 3.36 -9.05 -10.74
N MET A 143 3.59 -10.36 -10.70
CA MET A 143 4.83 -10.93 -10.14
C MET A 143 6.09 -10.50 -10.90
N GLY A 144 6.01 -10.25 -12.22
CA GLY A 144 7.17 -9.78 -12.99
C GLY A 144 7.63 -8.40 -12.56
N LEU A 145 6.69 -7.48 -12.28
CA LEU A 145 7.01 -6.17 -11.70
C LEU A 145 7.52 -6.30 -10.26
N ALA A 146 6.94 -7.21 -9.47
CA ALA A 146 7.41 -7.46 -8.11
C ALA A 146 8.86 -7.97 -8.05
N MET A 147 9.26 -8.85 -8.97
CA MET A 147 10.64 -9.33 -9.08
C MET A 147 11.60 -8.22 -9.49
N LYS A 148 11.23 -7.39 -10.48
CA LYS A 148 12.04 -6.22 -10.88
C LYS A 148 12.27 -5.24 -9.72
N LEU A 149 11.22 -4.95 -8.94
CA LEU A 149 11.35 -4.12 -7.75
C LEU A 149 12.28 -4.75 -6.70
N THR A 150 12.21 -6.06 -6.53
CA THR A 150 13.07 -6.82 -5.61
C THR A 150 14.54 -6.76 -6.04
N ASP A 151 14.81 -6.91 -7.33
CA ASP A 151 16.16 -6.80 -7.89
C ASP A 151 16.72 -5.37 -7.74
N LEU A 152 15.86 -4.37 -7.95
CA LEU A 152 16.21 -2.96 -7.73
C LEU A 152 16.58 -2.70 -6.26
N GLN A 153 15.76 -3.17 -5.33
CA GLN A 153 16.02 -3.06 -3.90
C GLN A 153 17.36 -3.72 -3.52
N ARG A 154 17.66 -4.91 -4.06
CA ARG A 154 18.94 -5.60 -3.83
C ARG A 154 20.12 -4.79 -4.35
N SER A 155 20.00 -4.23 -5.56
CA SER A 155 21.04 -3.39 -6.16
C SER A 155 21.27 -2.12 -5.35
N ALA A 156 20.22 -1.53 -4.78
CA ALA A 156 20.33 -0.35 -3.92
C ALA A 156 20.96 -0.69 -2.56
N ALA A 157 20.54 -1.79 -1.92
CA ALA A 157 21.08 -2.23 -0.64
C ALA A 157 22.59 -2.55 -0.72
N GLY A 158 23.04 -3.22 -1.78
CA GLY A 158 24.46 -3.52 -1.98
C GLY A 158 25.36 -2.29 -2.08
N ARG A 159 24.82 -1.14 -2.50
CA ARG A 159 25.57 0.13 -2.56
C ARG A 159 25.65 0.82 -1.22
N ILE A 160 24.61 0.69 -0.40
CA ILE A 160 24.61 1.20 0.98
C ILE A 160 25.64 0.43 1.83
N ASP A 161 25.76 -0.88 1.65
CA ASP A 161 26.79 -1.68 2.34
C ASP A 161 28.22 -1.37 1.86
N ALA A 162 28.39 -1.09 0.56
CA ALA A 162 29.69 -0.70 -0.01
C ALA A 162 30.18 0.68 0.47
N ILE A 163 29.26 1.59 0.83
CA ILE A 163 29.60 2.91 1.39
C ILE A 163 29.91 2.81 2.90
N ARG A 164 29.46 1.74 3.57
CA ARG A 164 29.67 1.51 5.00
C ARG A 164 30.94 0.70 5.33
N SER A 165 31.59 0.09 4.32
CA SER A 165 32.87 -0.62 4.45
C SER A 165 34.04 0.30 4.15
#